data_AF-A0A851ILZ3-F1
#
_entry.id   AF-A0A851ILZ3-F1
#
_cell.length_a   1.000
_cell.length_b   1.000
_cell.length_c   1.000
_cell.angle_alpha   90.00
_cell.angle_beta   90.00
_cell.angle_gamma   90.00
#
_symmetry.space_group_name_H-M   'P 1'
#
loop_
_entity.id
_entity.type
_entity.pdbx_description
1 polymer ?
#
loop_
_entity_poly.entity_id
_entity_poly.type
_entity_poly.pdbx_seq_one_letter_code
_entity_poly.pdbx_strand_id
1 'polypeptide(L)' 'MEDIIKKINEFSKLARERELTEEEKKEREKYRKMYIEKFKESVRGHLDSIKVVRVDDDGNPIDDDGNVIEPEA' A
#
# COMPACT_ATOMS: atom_id res chain seq x y z
N MET A 1 5.91 11.51 3.11
CA MET A 1 4.59 11.03 2.64
C MET A 1 3.48 11.97 3.10
N GLU A 2 3.57 12.45 4.34
CA GLU A 2 2.62 13.39 4.93
C GLU A 2 2.33 14.64 4.08
N ASP A 3 3.34 15.28 3.50
CA ASP A 3 3.12 16.51 2.73
C ASP A 3 2.29 16.29 1.46
N ILE A 4 2.49 15.14 0.79
CA ILE A 4 1.70 14.75 -0.38
C ILE A 4 0.23 14.57 0.02
N ILE A 5 -0.01 13.89 1.15
CA ILE A 5 -1.36 13.64 1.68
C ILE A 5 -2.02 14.96 2.12
N LYS A 6 -1.29 15.83 2.83
CA LYS A 6 -1.76 17.16 3.22
C LYS A 6 -2.20 17.96 2.00
N LYS A 7 -1.38 18.01 0.94
CA LYS A 7 -1.73 18.70 -0.32
C LYS A 7 -2.97 18.12 -1.00
N ILE A 8 -3.08 16.80 -1.09
CA ILE A 8 -4.29 16.15 -1.65
C ILE A 8 -5.54 16.51 -0.82
N ASN A 9 -5.42 16.54 0.49
CA ASN A 9 -6.52 16.90 1.39
C ASN A 9 -6.92 18.37 1.28
N GLU A 10 -5.95 19.29 1.14
CA GLU A 10 -6.21 20.72 0.86
C GLU A 10 -7.06 20.89 -0.41
N PHE A 11 -6.65 20.29 -1.53
CA PHE A 11 -7.44 20.35 -2.76
C PHE A 11 -8.80 19.66 -2.63
N SER A 12 -8.91 18.62 -1.81
CA SER A 12 -10.18 17.93 -1.57
C SER A 12 -11.14 18.78 -0.75
N LYS A 13 -10.64 19.59 0.18
CA LYS A 13 -11.43 20.59 0.92
C LYS A 13 -11.88 21.71 -0.02
N LEU A 14 -10.96 22.29 -0.78
CA LEU A 14 -11.28 23.35 -1.76
C LEU A 14 -12.34 22.89 -2.76
N ALA A 15 -12.23 21.67 -3.27
CA ALA A 15 -13.19 21.08 -4.21
C ALA A 15 -14.61 20.87 -3.64
N ARG A 16 -14.78 20.86 -2.31
CA ARG A 16 -16.10 20.81 -1.66
C ARG A 16 -16.73 22.20 -1.53
N GLU A 17 -15.90 23.23 -1.41
CA GLU A 17 -16.33 24.61 -1.26
C GLU A 17 -16.60 25.28 -2.61
N ARG A 18 -15.77 24.98 -3.62
CA ARG A 18 -15.89 25.51 -4.99
C ARG A 18 -15.30 24.57 -6.02
N GLU A 19 -15.56 24.84 -7.29
CA GLU A 19 -14.82 24.17 -8.36
C GLU A 19 -13.33 24.57 -8.32
N LEU A 20 -12.46 23.60 -8.58
CA LEU A 20 -11.02 23.82 -8.72
C LEU A 20 -10.70 24.47 -10.07
N THR A 21 -9.73 25.37 -10.10
CA THR A 21 -9.20 25.90 -11.36
C THR A 21 -8.43 24.80 -12.11
N GLU A 22 -8.18 25.02 -13.39
CA GLU A 22 -7.40 24.08 -14.21
C GLU A 22 -5.96 23.89 -13.69
N GLU A 23 -5.36 24.92 -13.11
CA GLU A 23 -4.04 24.83 -12.48
C GLU A 23 -4.07 23.97 -11.21
N GLU A 24 -5.07 24.19 -10.35
CA GLU A 24 -5.27 23.39 -9.14
C GLU A 24 -5.58 21.93 -9.46
N LYS A 25 -6.35 21.67 -10.51
CA LYS A 25 -6.62 20.31 -11.01
C LYS A 25 -5.31 19.62 -11.41
N LYS A 26 -4.42 20.30 -12.15
CA LYS A 26 -3.11 19.78 -12.56
C LYS A 26 -2.20 19.53 -11.36
N GLU A 27 -2.13 20.45 -10.40
CA GLU A 27 -1.34 20.26 -9.18
C GLU A 27 -1.86 19.09 -8.34
N ARG A 28 -3.17 19.00 -8.14
CA ARG A 28 -3.79 17.88 -7.44
C ARG A 28 -3.46 16.54 -8.12
N GLU A 29 -3.51 16.50 -9.45
CA GLU A 29 -3.16 15.29 -10.21
C GLU A 29 -1.69 14.89 -10.01
N LYS A 30 -0.77 15.86 -10.04
CA LYS A 30 0.65 15.64 -9.75
C LYS A 30 0.86 14.98 -8.38
N TYR A 31 0.23 15.51 -7.33
CA TYR A 31 0.35 14.92 -5.99
C TYR A 31 -0.32 13.54 -5.90
N ARG A 32 -1.48 13.34 -6.54
CA ARG A 32 -2.15 12.03 -6.60
C ARG A 32 -1.29 10.97 -7.28
N LYS A 33 -0.63 11.31 -8.39
CA LYS A 33 0.32 10.42 -9.06
C LYS A 33 1.46 10.01 -8.13
N MET A 34 2.08 10.97 -7.43
CA MET A 34 3.13 10.67 -6.46
C MET A 34 2.66 9.77 -5.32
N TYR A 35 1.45 9.99 -4.81
CA TYR A 35 0.87 9.13 -3.78
C TYR A 35 0.68 7.69 -4.27
N ILE A 36 0.08 7.51 -5.45
CA ILE A 36 -0.18 6.18 -6.01
C ILE A 36 1.11 5.41 -6.29
N GLU A 37 2.14 6.06 -6.82
CA GLU A 37 3.43 5.38 -7.09
C GLU A 37 4.08 4.88 -5.79
N LYS A 38 4.09 5.72 -4.75
CA LYS A 38 4.59 5.32 -3.42
C LYS A 38 3.73 4.24 -2.76
N PHE A 39 2.42 4.28 -2.96
CA PHE A 39 1.51 3.25 -2.49
C PHE A 39 1.77 1.90 -3.18
N LYS A 40 1.96 1.90 -4.51
CA LYS A 40 2.32 0.68 -5.27
C LYS A 40 3.64 0.08 -4.79
N GLU A 41 4.64 0.91 -4.54
CA GLU A 41 5.93 0.49 -3.99
C GLU A 41 5.76 -0.22 -2.64
N SER A 42 4.98 0.37 -1.73
CA SER A 42 4.66 -0.26 -0.44
C SER A 42 3.89 -1.57 -0.59
N VAL A 43 2.90 -1.64 -1.49
CA VAL A 43 2.16 -2.89 -1.75
C VAL A 43 3.07 -3.97 -2.32
N ARG A 44 3.98 -3.64 -3.24
CA ARG A 44 4.98 -4.60 -3.73
C ARG A 44 5.87 -5.11 -2.61
N GLY A 45 6.38 -4.23 -1.75
CA GLY A 45 7.17 -4.65 -0.59
C GLY A 45 6.43 -5.61 0.34
N HIS A 46 5.13 -5.41 0.55
CA HIS A 46 4.31 -6.38 1.29
C HIS A 46 4.21 -7.72 0.56
N LEU A 47 3.96 -7.73 -0.75
CA LEU A 47 3.90 -8.96 -1.54
C LEU A 47 5.23 -9.71 -1.53
N ASP A 48 6.35 -8.99 -1.64
CA ASP A 48 7.70 -9.57 -1.59
C ASP A 48 8.02 -10.18 -0.21
N SER A 49 7.35 -9.72 0.85
CA SER A 49 7.49 -10.26 2.21
C SER A 49 6.62 -11.48 2.50
N ILE A 50 5.66 -11.81 1.61
CA ILE A 50 4.80 -12.98 1.78
C ILE A 50 5.64 -14.25 1.57
N LYS A 51 5.72 -15.09 2.61
CA LYS A 51 6.32 -16.42 2.53
C LYS A 51 5.24 -17.47 2.27
N VAL A 52 5.45 -18.35 1.29
CA VAL A 52 4.62 -19.54 1.09
C VAL A 52 5.18 -20.65 1.98
N VAL A 53 4.34 -21.19 2.85
CA VAL A 53 4.68 -22.30 3.76
C VAL A 53 3.86 -23.53 3.40
N ARG A 54 4.47 -24.71 3.50
CA ARG A 54 3.72 -25.98 3.45
C ARG A 54 3.10 -26.23 4.80
N VAL A 55 1.89 -26.79 4.83
CA VAL A 55 1.17 -27.12 6.06
C VAL A 55 0.62 -28.55 6.00
N ASP A 56 0.47 -29.16 7.17
CA ASP A 56 -0.27 -30.43 7.34
C ASP A 56 -1.80 -30.22 7.29
N ASP A 57 -2.57 -31.30 7.49
CA ASP A 57 -4.05 -31.26 7.49
C ASP A 57 -4.63 -30.40 8.64
N ASP A 58 -3.87 -30.22 9.72
CA ASP A 58 -4.24 -29.41 10.89
C ASP A 58 -3.80 -27.93 10.74
N GLY A 59 -3.05 -27.60 9.68
CA GLY A 59 -2.59 -26.25 9.34
C GLY A 59 -1.25 -25.86 9.97
N ASN A 60 -0.49 -26.79 10.54
CA ASN A 60 0.82 -26.53 11.11
C ASN A 60 1.89 -26.47 10.02
N PRO A 61 2.86 -25.53 10.07
CA PRO A 61 3.96 -25.50 9.12
C PRO A 61 4.80 -26.78 9.15
N ILE A 62 5.18 -27.30 7.98
CA ILE A 62 6.00 -28.52 7.84
C ILE A 62 7.23 -28.30 6.94
N ASP A 63 8.29 -29.09 7.18
CA ASP A 63 9.50 -29.15 6.34
C ASP A 63 9.30 -29.99 5.07
N ASP A 64 10.38 -30.21 4.29
CA ASP A 64 10.35 -31.01 3.06
C ASP A 64 10.09 -32.51 3.31
N ASP A 65 10.39 -33.00 4.51
CA ASP A 65 10.22 -34.40 4.93
C ASP A 65 8.86 -34.64 5.62
N GLY A 66 8.06 -33.58 5.82
CA GLY A 66 6.73 -33.63 6.44
C GLY A 66 6.73 -33.53 7.96
N ASN A 67 7.85 -33.15 8.59
CA ASN A 67 7.89 -32.90 10.03
C ASN A 67 7.40 -31.49 10.35
N VAL A 68 6.64 -31.35 11.43
CA VAL A 68 6.16 -30.06 11.91
C VAL A 68 7.34 -29.20 12.37
N ILE A 69 7.40 -27.97 11.88
CA ILE A 69 8.40 -26.96 12.27
C ILE A 69 7.75 -25.85 13.09
N GLU A 70 8.47 -25.34 14.08
CA GLU A 70 8.04 -24.14 14.78
C GLU A 70 8.12 -22.95 13.82
N PRO A 71 7.05 -22.12 13.74
CA PRO A 71 7.11 -20.91 12.94
C PRO A 71 8.20 -19.98 13.49
N GLU A 72 9.07 -19.47 12.61
CA GLU A 72 10.02 -18.41 12.98
C GLU A 72 9.24 -17.19 13.50
N ALA A 73 9.54 -16.76 14.73
CA ALA A 73 8.90 -15.64 15.42
C ALA A 73 9.21 -14.27 14.80
#